data_AF-A0A1H4IWX1-F1
#
_entry.id   AF-A0A1H4IWX1-F1
#
_cell.length_a   1.000
_cell.length_b   1.000
_cell.length_c   1.000
_cell.angle_alpha   90.00
_cell.angle_beta   90.00
_cell.angle_gamma   90.00
#
_symmetry.space_group_name_H-M   'P 1'
#
loop_
_entity.id
_entity.type
_entity.pdbx_description
1 polymer ?
#
loop_
_entity_poly.entity_id
_entity_poly.type
_entity_poly.pdbx_seq_one_letter_code
_entity_poly.pdbx_strand_id
1 'polypeptide(L)'
;MSDETPKTLHHYTDSQGLLGILQNRNFWATDTRYLNDTQELRHGCETMVAALRKAADQQAPAGEDAEAKEAAVARTTALRFTATALARGQLFDTSPHGGAYVTCFCEGGDQLGQWRGYGANGGGFAIGFRTDALAELAHELKPQGDDKATAPLPKPQRVLYHPKDLERRCATVVEKILSFGANAAPFSAGGFDAIYICLPALAFMKHDAFQHENEWRVLLINRTNPNLKFRSGALGVIPYVEIGFPAHAVAEVVVGPGPHPELRKQAVEQLLDSEGYEKVPVRLSTVPYRP
;
A
#
# COMPACT_ATOMS: atom_id res chain seq x y z
N MET A 1 10.41 19.27 3.02
CA MET A 1 10.92 17.90 2.85
C MET A 1 11.28 17.74 1.39
N SER A 2 12.45 17.18 1.08
CA SER A 2 12.90 17.01 -0.32
C SER A 2 11.95 16.08 -1.07
N ASP A 3 11.63 16.40 -2.32
CA ASP A 3 10.88 15.53 -3.24
C ASP A 3 11.73 14.37 -3.79
N GLU A 4 12.96 14.21 -3.29
CA GLU A 4 13.86 13.15 -3.71
C GLU A 4 13.44 11.82 -3.06
N THR A 5 13.31 10.78 -3.89
CA THR A 5 13.02 9.43 -3.42
C THR A 5 14.17 8.95 -2.54
N PRO A 6 13.91 8.46 -1.30
CA PRO A 6 14.95 7.92 -0.44
C PRO A 6 15.74 6.83 -1.13
N LYS A 7 17.04 6.71 -0.82
CA LYS A 7 17.88 5.61 -1.34
C LYS A 7 17.55 4.26 -0.67
N THR A 8 17.09 4.33 0.58
CA THR A 8 16.76 3.17 1.41
C THR A 8 15.41 3.40 2.09
N LEU A 9 14.57 2.36 2.08
CA LEU A 9 13.30 2.30 2.80
C LEU A 9 13.32 1.14 3.80
N HIS A 10 12.76 1.34 4.98
CA HIS A 10 12.87 0.39 6.09
C HIS A 10 11.54 -0.30 6.38
N HIS A 11 11.57 -1.61 6.59
CA HIS A 11 10.44 -2.39 7.07
C HIS A 11 10.70 -2.85 8.50
N TYR A 12 9.85 -2.42 9.44
CA TYR A 12 9.93 -2.82 10.84
C TYR A 12 9.19 -4.12 11.08
N THR A 13 9.80 -5.02 11.84
CA THR A 13 9.24 -6.34 12.10
C THR A 13 9.74 -6.93 13.44
N ASP A 14 9.11 -8.01 13.88
CA ASP A 14 9.61 -8.89 14.92
C ASP A 14 10.60 -9.95 14.36
N SER A 15 11.09 -10.83 15.23
CA SER A 15 12.01 -11.92 14.87
C SER A 15 11.41 -12.92 13.88
N GLN A 16 10.10 -13.20 13.95
CA GLN A 16 9.45 -14.15 13.04
C GLN A 16 9.39 -13.56 11.63
N GLY A 17 9.01 -12.29 11.50
CA GLY A 17 9.00 -11.61 10.22
C GLY A 17 10.40 -11.39 9.67
N LEU A 18 11.42 -11.13 10.50
CA LEU A 18 12.81 -11.07 10.03
C LEU A 18 13.23 -12.39 9.36
N LEU A 19 13.01 -13.53 10.03
CA LEU A 19 13.30 -14.85 9.49
C LEU A 19 12.52 -15.10 8.20
N GLY A 20 11.20 -14.88 8.23
CA GLY A 20 10.33 -15.09 7.08
C GLY A 20 10.73 -14.27 5.85
N ILE A 21 11.06 -12.99 6.04
CA ILE A 21 11.47 -12.08 4.96
C ILE A 21 12.81 -12.51 4.37
N LEU A 22 13.82 -12.76 5.21
CA LEU A 22 15.18 -13.03 4.72
C LEU A 22 15.31 -14.42 4.10
N GLN A 23 14.71 -15.45 4.71
CA GLN A 23 14.81 -16.84 4.25
C GLN A 23 14.00 -17.08 2.97
N ASN A 24 12.78 -16.53 2.88
CA ASN A 24 11.93 -16.72 1.70
C ASN A 24 12.16 -15.66 0.61
N ARG A 25 12.94 -14.61 0.90
CA ARG A 25 13.20 -13.48 -0.01
C ARG A 25 11.92 -12.83 -0.54
N ASN A 26 10.92 -12.69 0.33
CA ASN A 26 9.65 -12.08 -0.01
C ASN A 26 9.10 -11.18 1.09
N PHE A 27 8.27 -10.22 0.68
CA PHE A 27 7.42 -9.44 1.55
C PHE A 27 6.04 -10.06 1.61
N TRP A 28 5.37 -9.86 2.74
CA TRP A 28 3.92 -10.05 2.80
C TRP A 28 3.23 -8.72 2.53
N ALA A 29 2.50 -8.64 1.41
CA ALA A 29 1.58 -7.55 1.15
C ALA A 29 0.22 -7.90 1.75
N THR A 30 -0.19 -7.15 2.77
CA THR A 30 -1.41 -7.38 3.54
C THR A 30 -2.58 -6.70 2.89
N ASP A 31 -3.72 -7.36 2.89
CA ASP A 31 -4.97 -6.76 2.44
C ASP A 31 -5.25 -5.49 3.25
N THR A 32 -5.45 -4.37 2.55
CA THR A 32 -5.69 -3.05 3.14
C THR A 32 -6.83 -3.03 4.15
N ARG A 33 -7.82 -3.92 4.03
CA ARG A 33 -8.94 -4.06 4.98
C ARG A 33 -8.52 -4.53 6.39
N TYR A 34 -7.34 -5.14 6.50
CA TYR A 34 -6.83 -5.77 7.71
C TYR A 34 -5.64 -5.03 8.32
N LEU A 35 -5.34 -3.82 7.84
CA LEU A 35 -4.32 -2.96 8.45
C LEU A 35 -4.78 -2.47 9.82
N ASN A 36 -3.81 -2.21 10.71
CA ASN A 36 -4.05 -1.87 12.11
C ASN A 36 -4.91 -0.62 12.30
N ASP A 37 -4.89 0.30 11.34
CA ASP A 37 -5.67 1.53 11.43
C ASP A 37 -6.84 1.54 10.44
N THR A 38 -7.98 1.09 10.94
CA THR A 38 -9.27 1.16 10.22
C THR A 38 -9.75 2.60 10.00
N GLN A 39 -9.21 3.60 10.72
CA GLN A 39 -9.52 5.01 10.53
C GLN A 39 -8.80 5.60 9.32
N GLU A 40 -7.63 5.07 8.93
CA GLU A 40 -6.89 5.53 7.73
C GLU A 40 -7.76 5.42 6.47
N LEU A 41 -8.28 4.21 6.21
CA LEU A 41 -9.14 3.96 5.06
C LEU A 41 -10.42 4.80 5.14
N ARG A 42 -10.98 4.99 6.34
CA ARG A 42 -12.18 5.81 6.53
C ARG A 42 -11.94 7.26 6.14
N HIS A 43 -10.85 7.88 6.62
CA HIS A 43 -10.51 9.27 6.31
C HIS A 43 -10.28 9.50 4.81
N GLY A 44 -9.53 8.60 4.18
CA GLY A 44 -9.33 8.63 2.72
C GLY A 44 -10.66 8.50 1.96
N CYS A 45 -11.53 7.57 2.40
CA CYS A 45 -12.84 7.35 1.79
C CYS A 45 -13.74 8.58 1.93
N GLU A 46 -13.82 9.20 3.12
CA GLU A 46 -14.61 10.41 3.35
C GLU A 46 -14.18 11.56 2.43
N THR A 47 -12.87 11.75 2.30
CA THR A 47 -12.30 12.78 1.42
C THR A 47 -12.62 12.52 -0.05
N MET A 48 -12.50 11.27 -0.50
CA MET A 48 -12.85 10.86 -1.87
C MET A 48 -14.35 10.98 -2.15
N VAL A 49 -15.20 10.56 -1.20
CA VAL A 49 -16.66 10.67 -1.32
C VAL A 49 -17.09 12.13 -1.46
N ALA A 50 -16.52 13.03 -0.66
CA ALA A 50 -16.78 14.46 -0.76
C ALA A 50 -16.38 15.02 -2.14
N ALA A 51 -15.21 14.64 -2.65
CA ALA A 51 -14.71 15.06 -3.96
C ALA A 51 -15.61 14.55 -5.11
N LEU A 52 -15.99 13.27 -5.10
CA LEU A 52 -16.88 12.67 -6.11
C LEU A 52 -18.26 13.32 -6.10
N ARG A 53 -18.83 13.58 -4.91
CA ARG A 53 -20.12 14.27 -4.79
C ARG A 53 -20.03 15.68 -5.35
N LYS A 54 -19.04 16.46 -4.93
CA LYS A 54 -18.80 17.82 -5.44
C LYS A 54 -18.64 17.83 -6.96
N ALA A 55 -17.87 16.90 -7.52
CA ALA A 55 -17.68 16.81 -8.97
C ALA A 55 -18.97 16.46 -9.72
N ALA A 56 -19.84 15.64 -9.12
CA ALA A 56 -21.15 15.31 -9.67
C ALA A 56 -22.12 16.50 -9.60
N ASP A 57 -22.07 17.30 -8.53
CA ASP A 57 -22.85 18.55 -8.40
C ASP A 57 -22.41 19.62 -9.40
N GLN A 58 -21.13 19.61 -9.79
CA GLN A 58 -20.53 20.58 -10.71
C GLN A 58 -20.57 20.15 -12.18
N GLN A 59 -21.14 18.99 -12.52
CA GLN A 59 -21.30 18.60 -13.92
C GLN A 59 -22.21 19.60 -14.63
N ALA A 60 -21.71 20.19 -15.71
CA ALA A 60 -22.49 21.10 -16.53
C ALA A 60 -23.72 20.38 -17.13
N PRO A 61 -24.85 21.08 -17.29
CA PRO A 61 -25.94 20.56 -18.11
C PRO A 61 -25.39 20.25 -19.50
N ALA A 62 -25.80 19.09 -20.02
CA ALA A 62 -25.35 18.64 -21.32
C ALA A 62 -25.70 19.66 -22.43
N GLY A 63 -24.89 19.65 -23.49
CA GLY A 63 -25.24 20.33 -24.74
C GLY A 63 -26.59 19.88 -25.31
N GLU A 64 -27.07 20.55 -26.35
CA GLU A 64 -28.39 20.27 -26.90
C GLU A 64 -28.48 18.88 -27.57
N ASP A 65 -27.35 18.34 -28.05
CA ASP A 65 -27.29 17.04 -28.72
C ASP A 65 -27.46 15.85 -27.77
N ALA A 66 -27.99 14.75 -28.32
CA ALA A 66 -28.37 13.57 -27.55
C ALA A 66 -27.17 12.82 -26.97
N GLU A 67 -26.05 12.79 -27.69
CA GLU A 67 -24.83 12.08 -27.29
C GLU A 67 -24.15 12.77 -26.10
N ALA A 68 -24.08 14.10 -26.11
CA ALA A 68 -23.59 14.89 -24.99
C ALA A 68 -24.48 14.73 -23.75
N LYS A 69 -25.80 14.62 -23.93
CA LYS A 69 -26.77 14.33 -22.85
C LYS A 69 -26.53 12.97 -22.21
N GLU A 70 -26.41 11.94 -23.04
CA GLU A 70 -26.15 10.58 -22.57
C GLU A 70 -24.81 10.49 -21.81
N ALA A 71 -23.74 11.08 -22.37
CA ALA A 71 -22.44 11.08 -21.72
C ALA A 71 -22.44 11.86 -20.39
N ALA A 72 -23.16 12.98 -20.30
CA ALA A 72 -23.27 13.74 -19.05
C ALA A 72 -24.04 12.98 -17.96
N VAL A 73 -25.13 12.30 -18.32
CA VAL A 73 -25.87 11.43 -17.41
C VAL A 73 -25.00 10.26 -16.96
N ALA A 74 -24.30 9.60 -17.87
CA ALA A 74 -23.37 8.50 -17.56
C ALA A 74 -22.30 8.94 -16.55
N ARG A 75 -21.60 10.06 -16.80
CA ARG A 75 -20.57 10.60 -15.89
C ARG A 75 -21.13 10.94 -14.51
N THR A 76 -22.25 11.66 -14.45
CA THR A 76 -22.87 12.04 -13.18
C THR A 76 -23.28 10.81 -12.38
N THR A 77 -23.86 9.83 -13.06
CA THR A 77 -24.30 8.58 -12.43
C THR A 77 -23.10 7.77 -11.93
N ALA A 78 -22.00 7.71 -12.71
CA ALA A 78 -20.75 7.06 -12.31
C ALA A 78 -20.19 7.63 -11.01
N LEU A 79 -20.09 8.96 -10.93
CA LEU A 79 -19.58 9.66 -9.75
C LEU A 79 -20.45 9.41 -8.52
N ARG A 80 -21.78 9.52 -8.65
CA ARG A 80 -22.72 9.29 -7.54
C ARG A 80 -22.76 7.84 -7.08
N PHE A 81 -22.73 6.91 -8.03
CA PHE A 81 -22.69 5.48 -7.74
C PHE A 81 -21.40 5.13 -7.00
N THR A 82 -20.25 5.57 -7.50
CA THR A 82 -18.94 5.37 -6.86
C THR A 82 -18.90 5.97 -5.46
N ALA A 83 -19.38 7.21 -5.29
CA ALA A 83 -19.45 7.86 -3.98
C ALA A 83 -20.35 7.08 -2.99
N THR A 84 -21.48 6.56 -3.46
CA THR A 84 -22.38 5.74 -2.63
C THR A 84 -21.73 4.41 -2.25
N ALA A 85 -21.07 3.73 -3.19
CA ALA A 85 -20.38 2.48 -2.95
C ALA A 85 -19.24 2.65 -1.92
N LEU A 86 -18.42 3.70 -2.08
CA LEU A 86 -17.39 4.06 -1.11
C LEU A 86 -17.97 4.32 0.29
N ALA A 87 -19.02 5.15 0.39
CA ALA A 87 -19.64 5.50 1.66
C ALA A 87 -20.27 4.30 2.39
N ARG A 88 -20.66 3.26 1.65
CA ARG A 88 -21.21 2.02 2.19
C ARG A 88 -20.15 0.93 2.45
N GLY A 89 -18.88 1.20 2.18
CA GLY A 89 -17.80 0.20 2.33
C GLY A 89 -17.81 -0.88 1.25
N GLN A 90 -18.55 -0.71 0.16
CA GLN A 90 -18.76 -1.71 -0.89
C GLN A 90 -17.59 -1.81 -1.90
N LEU A 91 -16.48 -1.12 -1.63
CA LEU A 91 -15.24 -1.19 -2.41
C LEU A 91 -14.77 -2.62 -2.66
N PHE A 92 -14.99 -3.47 -1.67
CA PHE A 92 -14.39 -4.80 -1.57
C PHE A 92 -15.41 -5.94 -1.73
N ASP A 93 -16.69 -5.61 -1.89
CA ASP A 93 -17.79 -6.59 -2.03
C ASP A 93 -17.90 -7.16 -3.45
N THR A 94 -17.26 -6.52 -4.43
CA THR A 94 -17.42 -6.86 -5.85
C THR A 94 -16.55 -8.04 -6.29
N SER A 95 -15.55 -8.43 -5.50
CA SER A 95 -14.80 -9.66 -5.69
C SER A 95 -14.42 -10.26 -4.34
N PRO A 96 -15.01 -11.41 -3.94
CA PRO A 96 -14.61 -12.12 -2.71
C PRO A 96 -13.15 -12.57 -2.75
N HIS A 97 -12.54 -12.53 -3.94
CA HIS A 97 -11.19 -12.94 -4.26
C HIS A 97 -10.36 -11.76 -4.81
N GLY A 98 -10.80 -10.51 -4.63
CA GLY A 98 -10.08 -9.33 -5.10
C GLY A 98 -9.73 -8.39 -3.95
N GLY A 99 -8.62 -7.67 -4.06
CA GLY A 99 -8.20 -6.72 -3.03
C GLY A 99 -7.03 -5.83 -3.43
N ALA A 100 -6.86 -4.79 -2.62
CA ALA A 100 -5.65 -3.97 -2.58
C ALA A 100 -4.77 -4.49 -1.44
N TYR A 101 -3.56 -4.89 -1.76
CA TYR A 101 -2.58 -5.46 -0.84
C TYR A 101 -1.38 -4.55 -0.76
N VAL A 102 -0.91 -4.24 0.45
CA VAL A 102 0.21 -3.32 0.65
C VAL A 102 1.31 -3.91 1.52
N THR A 103 2.55 -3.60 1.16
CA THR A 103 3.70 -3.71 2.07
C THR A 103 4.15 -2.30 2.41
N CYS A 104 4.31 -2.04 3.70
CA CYS A 104 4.59 -0.72 4.25
C CYS A 104 6.07 -0.59 4.63
N PHE A 105 6.63 0.58 4.37
CA PHE A 105 7.99 0.95 4.68
C PHE A 105 8.01 2.37 5.25
N CYS A 106 9.12 2.78 5.86
CA CYS A 106 9.36 4.17 6.23
C CYS A 106 10.78 4.62 5.89
N GLU A 107 11.03 5.92 5.88
CA GLU A 107 12.33 6.47 5.49
C GLU A 107 13.43 6.19 6.53
N GLY A 108 13.08 6.16 7.83
CA GLY A 108 14.06 6.04 8.92
C GLY A 108 14.12 4.66 9.53
N GLY A 109 15.31 4.05 9.55
CA GLY A 109 15.55 2.73 10.16
C GLY A 109 15.80 2.71 11.67
N ASP A 110 15.72 3.86 12.35
CA ASP A 110 15.93 3.94 13.81
C ASP A 110 14.98 4.95 14.50
N GLN A 111 13.67 4.75 14.35
CA GLN A 111 12.63 5.64 14.86
C GLN A 111 11.91 5.06 16.08
N LEU A 112 11.83 5.82 17.18
CA LEU A 112 11.18 5.40 18.43
C LEU A 112 9.71 4.97 18.25
N GLY A 113 8.94 5.74 17.45
CA GLY A 113 7.54 5.40 17.17
C GLY A 113 7.40 4.06 16.46
N GLN A 114 8.27 3.81 15.48
CA GLN A 114 8.28 2.55 14.72
C GLN A 114 8.74 1.37 15.60
N TRP A 115 9.73 1.56 16.46
CA TRP A 115 10.14 0.52 17.42
C TRP A 115 8.99 0.09 18.32
N ARG A 116 8.22 1.06 18.83
CA ARG A 116 7.05 0.79 19.68
C ARG A 116 5.92 0.10 18.91
N GLY A 117 5.57 0.64 17.74
CA GLY A 117 4.40 0.17 16.98
C GLY A 117 4.63 -1.14 16.22
N TYR A 118 5.80 -1.30 15.59
CA TYR A 118 6.05 -2.34 14.59
C TYR A 118 7.34 -3.13 14.83
N GLY A 119 8.30 -2.57 15.55
CA GLY A 119 9.57 -3.23 15.90
C GLY A 119 9.51 -4.03 17.19
N ALA A 120 8.43 -4.76 17.43
CA ALA A 120 8.19 -5.58 18.62
C ALA A 120 8.52 -4.87 19.95
N ASN A 121 8.02 -3.65 20.11
CA ASN A 121 8.30 -2.78 21.26
C ASN A 121 9.80 -2.58 21.54
N GLY A 122 10.63 -2.47 20.50
CA GLY A 122 12.10 -2.34 20.58
C GLY A 122 12.87 -3.66 20.59
N GLY A 123 12.20 -4.80 20.79
CA GLY A 123 12.79 -6.13 20.69
C GLY A 123 12.92 -6.67 19.26
N GLY A 124 12.44 -5.93 18.26
CA GLY A 124 12.41 -6.31 16.85
C GLY A 124 13.57 -5.77 16.03
N PHE A 125 13.34 -5.65 14.73
CA PHE A 125 14.33 -5.31 13.72
C PHE A 125 13.74 -4.33 12.69
N ALA A 126 14.60 -3.55 12.05
CA ALA A 126 14.25 -2.82 10.84
C ALA A 126 15.15 -3.29 9.71
N ILE A 127 14.55 -3.75 8.61
CA ILE A 127 15.27 -4.20 7.42
C ILE A 127 15.24 -3.06 6.41
N GLY A 128 16.41 -2.52 6.07
CA GLY A 128 16.56 -1.49 5.05
C GLY A 128 16.64 -2.11 3.67
N PHE A 129 15.87 -1.57 2.72
CA PHE A 129 15.83 -2.00 1.33
C PHE A 129 16.22 -0.87 0.40
N ARG A 130 17.10 -1.17 -0.55
CA ARG A 130 17.48 -0.30 -1.65
C ARG A 130 16.27 0.04 -2.50
N THR A 131 15.91 1.32 -2.55
CA THR A 131 14.69 1.76 -3.23
C THR A 131 14.74 1.56 -4.75
N ASP A 132 15.93 1.61 -5.34
CA ASP A 132 16.14 1.30 -6.76
C ASP A 132 15.92 -0.20 -7.06
N ALA A 133 16.39 -1.09 -6.18
CA ALA A 133 16.18 -2.53 -6.28
C ALA A 133 14.71 -2.95 -6.05
N LEU A 134 13.92 -2.14 -5.32
CA LEU A 134 12.48 -2.35 -5.20
C LEU A 134 11.72 -2.12 -6.53
N ALA A 135 12.38 -1.65 -7.59
CA ALA A 135 11.79 -1.68 -8.93
C ALA A 135 11.80 -3.09 -9.56
N GLU A 136 12.64 -4.00 -9.05
CA GLU A 136 12.81 -5.38 -9.52
C GLU A 136 11.91 -6.38 -8.78
N LEU A 137 10.96 -5.89 -7.97
CA LEU A 137 10.06 -6.74 -7.20
C LEU A 137 9.34 -7.72 -8.13
N ALA A 138 9.56 -9.01 -7.94
CA ALA A 138 8.82 -10.03 -8.66
C ALA A 138 7.61 -10.39 -7.81
N HIS A 139 6.41 -10.09 -8.30
CA HIS A 139 5.28 -10.85 -7.78
C HIS A 139 5.32 -12.23 -8.42
N GLU A 140 5.21 -13.29 -7.63
CA GLU A 140 4.89 -14.62 -8.14
C GLU A 140 3.42 -14.65 -8.63
N LEU A 141 3.06 -13.78 -9.59
CA LEU A 141 1.83 -13.91 -10.38
C LEU A 141 2.28 -14.60 -11.65
N LYS A 142 2.23 -15.92 -11.70
CA LYS A 142 2.02 -16.57 -13.00
C LYS A 142 0.53 -16.41 -13.29
N PRO A 143 0.10 -15.53 -14.21
CA PRO A 143 -1.29 -15.55 -14.64
C PRO A 143 -1.60 -16.97 -15.14
N GLN A 144 -2.61 -17.62 -14.57
CA GLN A 144 -3.19 -18.80 -15.18
C GLN A 144 -4.12 -18.30 -16.30
N GLY A 145 -3.72 -18.49 -17.55
CA GLY A 145 -4.53 -18.16 -18.74
C GLY A 145 -4.11 -16.88 -19.48
N ASP A 146 -4.87 -16.55 -20.54
CA ASP A 146 -4.63 -15.45 -21.49
C ASP A 146 -4.87 -14.03 -20.92
N ASP A 147 -5.00 -13.89 -19.60
CA ASP A 147 -5.13 -12.58 -18.94
C ASP A 147 -3.81 -11.81 -19.03
N LYS A 148 -3.68 -11.02 -20.10
CA LYS A 148 -2.62 -10.04 -20.36
C LYS A 148 -2.68 -8.86 -19.39
N ALA A 149 -2.61 -9.13 -18.10
CA ALA A 149 -2.36 -8.12 -17.08
C ALA A 149 -1.07 -8.48 -16.34
N THR A 150 0.07 -8.37 -17.02
CA THR A 150 1.32 -8.04 -16.32
C THR A 150 1.13 -6.63 -15.76
N ALA A 151 0.43 -6.51 -14.64
CA ALA A 151 0.35 -5.26 -13.91
C ALA A 151 1.80 -4.78 -13.70
N PRO A 152 2.13 -3.51 -14.03
CA PRO A 152 3.47 -3.02 -13.85
C PRO A 152 3.90 -3.26 -12.40
N LEU A 153 5.15 -3.71 -12.21
CA LEU A 153 5.67 -4.03 -10.89
C LEU A 153 5.44 -2.82 -9.97
N PRO A 154 4.83 -3.04 -8.80
CA PRO A 154 4.42 -1.93 -7.96
C PRO A 154 5.65 -1.23 -7.39
N LYS A 155 5.87 0.02 -7.81
CA LYS A 155 6.93 0.85 -7.25
C LYS A 155 6.52 1.39 -5.88
N PRO A 156 7.46 1.53 -4.93
CA PRO A 156 7.21 2.24 -3.70
C PRO A 156 6.70 3.67 -3.99
N GLN A 157 5.63 4.08 -3.32
CA GLN A 157 5.14 5.45 -3.35
C GLN A 157 4.91 5.97 -1.95
N ARG A 158 5.21 7.25 -1.75
CA ARG A 158 4.97 7.95 -0.48
C ARG A 158 3.47 8.06 -0.20
N VAL A 159 3.10 7.82 1.05
CA VAL A 159 1.76 8.09 1.57
C VAL A 159 1.54 9.60 1.67
N LEU A 160 0.33 10.04 1.32
CA LEU A 160 -0.09 11.44 1.37
C LEU A 160 -0.82 11.69 2.68
N TYR A 161 -0.50 12.82 3.32
CA TYR A 161 -1.02 13.21 4.63
C TYR A 161 -1.71 14.58 4.60
N HIS A 162 -1.19 15.51 3.80
CA HIS A 162 -1.68 16.89 3.79
C HIS A 162 -2.99 17.03 3.01
N PRO A 163 -4.00 17.75 3.54
CA PRO A 163 -5.31 17.90 2.89
C PRO A 163 -5.23 18.33 1.42
N LYS A 164 -4.32 19.25 1.08
CA LYS A 164 -4.12 19.72 -0.31
C LYS A 164 -3.63 18.63 -1.26
N ASP A 165 -2.79 17.72 -0.77
CA ASP A 165 -2.28 16.60 -1.57
C ASP A 165 -3.36 15.54 -1.76
N LEU A 166 -4.16 15.28 -0.71
CA LEU A 166 -5.34 14.42 -0.78
C LEU A 166 -6.36 14.96 -1.79
N GLU A 167 -6.68 16.27 -1.72
CA GLU A 167 -7.57 16.93 -2.68
C GLU A 167 -7.07 16.82 -4.11
N ARG A 168 -5.77 17.04 -4.36
CA ARG A 168 -5.16 16.89 -5.68
C ARG A 168 -5.24 15.45 -6.19
N ARG A 169 -5.00 14.47 -5.31
CA ARG A 169 -5.14 13.05 -5.64
C ARG A 169 -6.59 12.70 -5.99
N CYS A 170 -7.55 13.18 -5.22
CA CYS A 170 -8.98 13.00 -5.49
C CYS A 170 -9.39 13.64 -6.82
N ALA A 171 -8.92 14.85 -7.12
CA ALA A 171 -9.19 15.51 -8.40
C ALA A 171 -8.68 14.68 -9.59
N THR A 172 -7.47 14.12 -9.48
CA THR A 172 -6.90 13.24 -10.53
C THR A 172 -7.77 11.99 -10.76
N VAL A 173 -8.29 11.40 -9.67
CA VAL A 173 -9.21 10.24 -9.75
C VAL A 173 -10.52 10.62 -10.41
N VAL A 174 -11.12 11.75 -10.01
CA VAL A 174 -12.35 12.29 -10.60
C VAL A 174 -12.18 12.53 -12.10
N GLU A 175 -11.11 13.20 -12.52
CA GLU A 175 -10.80 13.45 -13.93
C GLU A 175 -10.70 12.15 -14.73
N LYS A 176 -10.05 11.13 -14.16
CA LYS A 176 -9.95 9.81 -14.80
C LYS A 176 -11.32 9.14 -14.95
N ILE A 177 -12.18 9.21 -13.94
CA ILE A 177 -13.55 8.68 -14.03
C ILE A 177 -14.35 9.44 -15.11
N LEU A 178 -14.21 10.77 -15.16
CA LEU A 178 -14.89 11.60 -16.16
C LEU A 178 -14.42 11.30 -17.59
N SER A 179 -13.15 10.92 -17.76
CA SER A 179 -12.56 10.58 -19.06
C SER A 179 -13.19 9.35 -19.74
N PHE A 180 -13.95 8.53 -19.01
CA PHE A 180 -14.66 7.38 -19.59
C PHE A 180 -15.89 7.77 -20.43
N GLY A 181 -16.36 9.02 -20.36
CA GLY A 181 -17.48 9.48 -21.18
C GLY A 181 -18.74 8.64 -21.00
N ALA A 182 -19.36 8.21 -22.10
CA ALA A 182 -20.56 7.35 -22.08
C ALA A 182 -20.31 5.97 -21.44
N ASN A 183 -19.07 5.47 -21.50
CA ASN A 183 -18.68 4.21 -20.86
C ASN A 183 -18.52 4.32 -19.33
N ALA A 184 -18.82 5.49 -18.74
CA ALA A 184 -18.81 5.66 -17.28
C ALA A 184 -20.06 5.08 -16.60
N ALA A 185 -21.12 4.72 -17.35
CA ALA A 185 -22.39 4.29 -16.79
C ALA A 185 -22.23 3.13 -15.77
N PRO A 186 -22.99 3.11 -14.66
CA PRO A 186 -22.92 2.01 -13.69
C PRO A 186 -23.15 0.66 -14.36
N PHE A 187 -22.45 -0.37 -13.90
CA PHE A 187 -22.49 -1.73 -14.45
C PHE A 187 -21.97 -1.90 -15.88
N SER A 188 -21.44 -0.84 -16.50
CA SER A 188 -20.57 -0.94 -17.67
C SER A 188 -19.11 -1.18 -17.24
N ALA A 189 -18.23 -1.53 -18.19
CA ALA A 189 -16.81 -1.70 -17.93
C ALA A 189 -16.18 -0.49 -17.23
N GLY A 190 -16.46 0.73 -17.69
CA GLY A 190 -15.92 1.95 -17.06
C GLY A 190 -16.54 2.28 -15.70
N GLY A 191 -17.78 1.86 -15.44
CA GLY A 191 -18.43 1.96 -14.13
C GLY A 191 -17.79 1.04 -13.08
N PHE A 192 -17.44 -0.19 -13.45
CA PHE A 192 -16.65 -1.08 -12.59
C PHE A 192 -15.22 -0.57 -12.41
N ASP A 193 -14.60 -0.06 -13.48
CA ASP A 193 -13.25 0.52 -13.41
C ASP A 193 -13.17 1.75 -12.49
N ALA A 194 -14.24 2.54 -12.37
CA ALA A 194 -14.28 3.71 -11.48
C ALA A 194 -13.98 3.34 -10.01
N ILE A 195 -14.54 2.23 -9.51
CA ILE A 195 -14.27 1.72 -8.15
C ILE A 195 -12.81 1.26 -8.04
N TYR A 196 -12.32 0.53 -9.04
CA TYR A 196 -10.93 0.04 -9.05
C TYR A 196 -9.89 1.16 -9.20
N ILE A 197 -10.26 2.35 -9.69
CA ILE A 197 -9.37 3.52 -9.75
C ILE A 197 -9.28 4.22 -8.40
N CYS A 198 -10.35 4.20 -7.60
CA CYS A 198 -10.33 4.76 -6.25
C CYS A 198 -9.42 3.95 -5.32
N LEU A 199 -9.39 2.62 -5.44
CA LEU A 199 -8.64 1.73 -4.55
C LEU A 199 -7.15 2.09 -4.43
N PRO A 200 -6.39 2.24 -5.54
CA PRO A 200 -5.01 2.69 -5.47
C PRO A 200 -4.86 4.06 -4.80
N ALA A 201 -5.72 5.02 -5.11
CA ALA A 201 -5.62 6.34 -4.50
C ALA A 201 -5.80 6.29 -2.98
N LEU A 202 -6.82 5.57 -2.52
CA LEU A 202 -7.14 5.38 -1.11
C LEU A 202 -6.02 4.67 -0.35
N ALA A 203 -5.37 3.69 -0.98
CA ALA A 203 -4.26 2.94 -0.37
C ALA A 203 -3.04 3.82 -0.04
N PHE A 204 -2.95 5.05 -0.56
CA PHE A 204 -1.86 5.99 -0.29
C PHE A 204 -2.32 7.27 0.43
N MET A 205 -3.53 7.30 1.01
CA MET A 205 -4.04 8.46 1.74
C MET A 205 -4.14 8.15 3.23
N LYS A 206 -3.65 9.06 4.07
CA LYS A 206 -3.78 8.98 5.53
C LYS A 206 -4.16 10.33 6.12
N HIS A 207 -4.66 10.27 7.36
CA HIS A 207 -4.85 11.46 8.19
C HIS A 207 -3.48 12.06 8.58
N ASP A 208 -3.41 13.38 8.69
CA ASP A 208 -2.18 14.12 9.00
C ASP A 208 -1.48 13.75 10.32
N ALA A 209 -2.23 13.30 11.33
CA ALA A 209 -1.71 12.77 12.60
C ALA A 209 -0.66 11.65 12.42
N PHE A 210 -0.71 10.91 11.30
CA PHE A 210 0.23 9.84 10.97
C PHE A 210 1.45 10.30 10.18
N GLN A 211 1.60 11.61 9.89
CA GLN A 211 2.71 12.15 9.10
C GLN A 211 4.09 11.77 9.67
N HIS A 212 4.18 11.59 10.99
CA HIS A 212 5.42 11.18 11.65
C HIS A 212 5.94 9.81 11.19
N GLU A 213 5.10 8.95 10.62
CA GLU A 213 5.51 7.64 10.09
C GLU A 213 6.37 7.75 8.83
N ASN A 214 6.25 8.84 8.06
CA ASN A 214 6.91 9.02 6.75
C ASN A 214 6.81 7.74 5.89
N GLU A 215 5.58 7.24 5.74
CA GLU A 215 5.33 5.92 5.19
C GLU A 215 5.44 5.91 3.66
N TRP A 216 5.99 4.82 3.16
CA TRP A 216 6.01 4.43 1.76
C TRP A 216 5.32 3.08 1.61
N ARG A 217 4.51 2.89 0.57
CA ARG A 217 3.83 1.62 0.31
C ARG A 217 4.18 1.08 -1.06
N VAL A 218 4.32 -0.23 -1.14
CA VAL A 218 4.20 -0.99 -2.38
C VAL A 218 2.77 -1.52 -2.43
N LEU A 219 2.04 -1.23 -3.52
CA LEU A 219 0.64 -1.61 -3.68
C LEU A 219 0.47 -2.64 -4.79
N LEU A 220 -0.11 -3.78 -4.48
CA LEU A 220 -0.61 -4.73 -5.45
C LEU A 220 -2.14 -4.70 -5.51
N ILE A 221 -2.69 -4.63 -6.72
CA ILE A 221 -4.10 -4.93 -6.97
C ILE A 221 -4.21 -6.35 -7.49
N ASN A 222 -4.79 -7.25 -6.70
CA ASN A 222 -5.05 -8.62 -7.10
C ASN A 222 -6.54 -8.78 -7.39
N ARG A 223 -6.90 -9.19 -8.62
CA ARG A 223 -8.31 -9.35 -9.05
C ARG A 223 -8.80 -10.79 -8.99
N THR A 224 -7.90 -11.77 -9.09
CA THR A 224 -8.24 -13.20 -9.30
C THR A 224 -7.73 -14.13 -8.19
N ASN A 225 -6.96 -13.63 -7.22
CA ASN A 225 -6.44 -14.32 -6.02
C ASN A 225 -5.86 -15.73 -6.18
N PRO A 226 -5.14 -16.08 -7.26
CA PRO A 226 -4.59 -17.45 -7.38
C PRO A 226 -3.58 -17.80 -6.27
N ASN A 227 -2.95 -16.80 -5.64
CA ASN A 227 -1.88 -16.96 -4.64
C ASN A 227 -2.22 -16.31 -3.29
N LEU A 228 -3.51 -16.22 -2.94
CA LEU A 228 -3.93 -15.72 -1.64
C LEU A 228 -3.45 -16.65 -0.54
N LYS A 229 -2.72 -16.09 0.44
CA LYS A 229 -2.25 -16.79 1.63
C LYS A 229 -2.86 -16.16 2.88
N PHE A 230 -2.75 -16.87 4.00
CA PHE A 230 -3.33 -16.46 5.27
C PHE A 230 -2.34 -16.64 6.42
N ARG A 231 -2.37 -15.70 7.37
CA ARG A 231 -1.58 -15.76 8.60
C ARG A 231 -2.43 -15.41 9.81
N SER A 232 -1.98 -15.80 10.99
CA SER A 232 -2.55 -15.31 12.25
C SER A 232 -2.12 -13.87 12.53
N GLY A 233 -3.01 -13.07 13.10
CA GLY A 233 -2.70 -11.76 13.67
C GLY A 233 -3.78 -11.28 14.63
N ALA A 234 -3.70 -10.03 15.07
CA ALA A 234 -4.59 -9.47 16.10
C ALA A 234 -6.09 -9.50 15.72
N LEU A 235 -6.40 -9.41 14.42
CA LEU A 235 -7.76 -9.48 13.88
C LEU A 235 -8.21 -10.91 13.55
N GLY A 236 -7.43 -11.94 13.95
CA GLY A 236 -7.68 -13.34 13.63
C GLY A 236 -6.91 -13.79 12.39
N VAL A 237 -7.63 -14.21 11.34
CA VAL A 237 -7.04 -14.69 10.09
C VAL A 237 -6.87 -13.52 9.11
N ILE A 238 -5.63 -13.23 8.74
CA ILE A 238 -5.27 -12.09 7.90
C ILE A 238 -4.84 -12.57 6.51
N PRO A 239 -5.53 -12.13 5.43
CA PRO A 239 -5.13 -12.41 4.06
C PRO A 239 -3.90 -11.59 3.64
N TYR A 240 -2.98 -12.23 2.92
CA TYR A 240 -1.82 -11.58 2.32
C TYR A 240 -1.42 -12.27 1.01
N VAL A 241 -0.59 -11.58 0.24
CA VAL A 241 0.08 -12.10 -0.95
C VAL A 241 1.58 -11.87 -0.81
N GLU A 242 2.39 -12.71 -1.46
CA GLU A 242 3.83 -12.61 -1.39
C GLU A 242 4.39 -11.81 -2.56
N ILE A 243 5.33 -10.91 -2.26
CA ILE A 243 6.08 -10.12 -3.24
C ILE A 243 7.56 -10.46 -3.06
N GLY A 244 8.13 -11.21 -4.01
CA GLY A 244 9.55 -11.55 -4.01
C GLY A 244 10.43 -10.35 -4.30
N PHE A 245 11.65 -10.37 -3.75
CA PHE A 245 12.68 -9.36 -4.00
C PHE A 245 14.05 -10.01 -4.25
N PRO A 246 14.94 -9.37 -5.03
CA PRO A 246 16.28 -9.90 -5.22
C PRO A 246 17.12 -9.71 -3.95
N ALA A 247 18.02 -10.63 -3.63
CA ALA A 247 18.81 -10.59 -2.39
C ALA A 247 19.59 -9.27 -2.20
N HIS A 248 20.10 -8.69 -3.30
CA HIS A 248 20.82 -7.42 -3.29
C HIS A 248 19.94 -6.20 -2.94
N ALA A 249 18.62 -6.37 -2.84
CA ALA A 249 17.71 -5.34 -2.38
C ALA A 249 17.88 -5.04 -0.89
N VAL A 250 18.33 -6.00 -0.08
CA VAL A 250 18.61 -5.77 1.35
C VAL A 250 19.85 -4.89 1.48
N ALA A 251 19.67 -3.70 2.04
CA ALA A 251 20.70 -2.67 2.19
C ALA A 251 21.35 -2.69 3.59
N GLU A 252 20.57 -2.97 4.63
CA GLU A 252 21.03 -3.03 6.02
C GLU A 252 20.01 -3.76 6.90
N VAL A 253 20.44 -4.19 8.09
CA VAL A 253 19.53 -4.59 9.17
C VAL A 253 19.88 -3.82 10.45
N VAL A 254 18.87 -3.23 11.07
CA VAL A 254 18.98 -2.50 12.33
C VAL A 254 18.37 -3.35 13.44
N VAL A 255 19.16 -3.64 14.47
CA VAL A 255 18.69 -4.34 15.68
C VAL A 255 18.08 -3.32 16.63
N GLY A 256 16.81 -3.53 16.99
CA GLY A 256 16.06 -2.61 17.87
C GLY A 256 16.66 -2.50 19.28
N PRO A 257 16.35 -1.40 20.00
CA PRO A 257 16.88 -1.10 21.33
C PRO A 257 16.25 -2.06 22.35
N GLY A 258 16.86 -3.22 22.52
CA GLY A 258 16.40 -4.28 23.42
C GLY A 258 17.58 -4.99 24.10
N PRO A 259 17.33 -5.98 24.97
CA PRO A 259 18.38 -6.64 25.73
C PRO A 259 19.33 -7.42 24.80
N HIS A 260 20.56 -7.65 25.28
CA HIS A 260 21.62 -8.39 24.60
C HIS A 260 21.88 -7.93 23.14
N PRO A 261 22.09 -6.62 22.89
CA PRO A 261 22.16 -6.07 21.54
C PRO A 261 23.28 -6.71 20.69
N GLU A 262 24.47 -6.92 21.27
CA GLU A 262 25.60 -7.55 20.55
C GLU A 262 25.31 -9.00 20.15
N LEU A 263 24.69 -9.79 21.03
CA LEU A 263 24.32 -11.17 20.73
C LEU A 263 23.26 -11.23 19.62
N ARG A 264 22.28 -10.33 19.67
CA ARG A 264 21.24 -10.21 18.64
C ARG A 264 21.85 -9.79 17.29
N LYS A 265 22.78 -8.84 17.28
CA LYS A 265 23.54 -8.44 16.10
C LYS A 265 24.31 -9.61 15.50
N GLN A 266 25.06 -10.34 16.32
CA GLN A 266 25.80 -11.52 15.87
C GLN A 266 24.88 -12.59 15.23
N ALA A 267 23.72 -12.84 15.82
CA ALA A 267 22.74 -13.79 15.27
C ALA A 267 22.19 -13.34 13.90
N VAL A 268 21.94 -12.03 13.72
CA VAL A 268 21.50 -11.47 12.43
C VAL A 268 22.61 -11.56 11.38
N GLU A 269 23.86 -11.29 11.75
CA GLU A 269 25.01 -11.46 10.84
C GLU A 269 25.14 -12.91 10.37
N GLN A 270 25.03 -13.88 11.28
CA GLN A 270 25.02 -15.31 10.94
C GLN A 270 23.87 -15.71 10.01
N LEU A 271 22.67 -15.16 10.24
CA LEU A 271 21.51 -15.40 9.40
C LEU A 271 21.71 -14.84 7.98
N LEU A 272 22.24 -13.63 7.85
CA LEU A 272 22.52 -13.02 6.55
C LEU A 272 23.55 -13.86 5.76
N ASP A 273 24.62 -14.28 6.44
CA ASP A 273 25.64 -15.14 5.84
C ASP A 273 25.06 -16.49 5.39
N SER A 274 24.22 -17.14 6.20
CA SER A 274 23.64 -18.44 5.87
C SER A 274 22.64 -18.39 4.71
N GLU A 275 21.92 -17.28 4.56
CA GLU A 275 20.95 -17.07 3.48
C GLU A 275 21.58 -16.47 2.20
N GLY A 276 22.90 -16.26 2.20
CA GLY A 276 23.67 -15.78 1.06
C GLY A 276 23.53 -14.28 0.77
N TYR A 277 23.25 -13.47 1.78
CA TYR A 277 23.27 -12.01 1.67
C TYR A 277 24.71 -11.50 1.82
N GLU A 278 25.31 -11.04 0.72
CA GLU A 278 26.68 -10.56 0.74
C GLU A 278 26.78 -9.12 1.25
N LYS A 279 27.64 -8.89 2.26
CA LYS A 279 28.07 -7.55 2.73
C LYS A 279 26.93 -6.64 3.20
N VAL A 280 25.85 -7.20 3.73
CA VAL A 280 24.77 -6.42 4.34
C VAL A 280 25.21 -5.95 5.74
N PRO A 281 25.37 -4.64 5.99
CA PRO A 281 25.73 -4.14 7.31
C PRO A 281 24.60 -4.40 8.31
N VAL A 282 24.99 -4.86 9.50
CA VAL A 282 24.11 -4.95 10.67
C VAL A 282 24.56 -3.90 11.68
N ARG A 283 23.63 -3.07 12.15
CA ARG A 283 23.92 -2.05 13.17
C ARG A 283 22.93 -2.10 14.32
N LEU A 284 23.35 -1.57 15.45
CA LEU A 284 22.48 -1.41 16.62
C LEU A 284 21.71 -0.10 16.53
N SER A 285 20.48 -0.12 17.02
CA SER A 285 19.72 1.09 17.32
C SER A 285 20.47 1.97 18.33
N THR A 286 20.43 3.27 18.11
CA THR A 286 20.97 4.31 19.00
C THR A 286 19.89 4.97 19.85
N VAL A 287 18.63 4.63 19.61
CA VAL A 287 17.49 5.17 20.35
C VAL A 287 17.59 4.71 21.82
N PRO A 288 17.61 5.63 22.80
CA PRO A 288 17.72 5.29 24.22
C PRO A 288 16.38 4.81 24.78
N TYR A 289 15.81 3.76 24.18
CA TYR A 289 14.57 3.15 24.60
C TYR A 289 14.85 1.85 25.35
N ARG A 290 14.13 1.64 26.46
CA ARG A 290 14.14 0.40 27.21
C ARG A 290 12.71 -0.16 27.14
N PRO A 291 12.50 -1.26 26.38
CA PRO A 291 11.23 -1.96 26.25
C PRO A 291 10.61 -2.36 27.58
#